data_AF-A0A429MJY8-F1
#
_entry.id   AF-A0A429MJY8-F1
#
_cell.length_a   1.000
_cell.length_b   1.000
_cell.length_c   1.000
_cell.angle_alpha   90.00
_cell.angle_beta   90.00
_cell.angle_gamma   90.00
#
_symmetry.space_group_name_H-M   'P 1'
#
loop_
_entity.id
_entity.type
_entity.pdbx_description
1 polymer ?
#
loop_
_entity_poly.entity_id
_entity_poly.type
_entity_poly.pdbx_seq_one_letter_code
_entity_poly.pdbx_strand_id
1 'polypeptide(L)'
;SVWSTDSPMREIVFEQTQRVQAYLERENKQFDLTVLPAMTYGNPGIDAVLEKLATNPQEHVILLPLFPQYSATSTAPLYDAFAKWIPTQRNLPGLTIIKDYYQHPMFIQALAESVLAYQEQHGKPEKLLMSFHGIPQPYADKGDPYADRCRITAKLVAEALHLKDDEWAISFQSRFGKQEWVKPYTDQLLQDWAKQGVKSVQVLSPAFSADCLETLEELAIQNAELFQQAGGGSYAYIPALNSDQAHIDLLAGLVQANLDALTHTLAHR
;
A
#
# COMPACT_ATOMS: atom_id res chain seq x y z
N SER A 1 -20.39 -11.81 -6.31
CA SER A 1 -20.08 -11.63 -4.88
C SER A 1 -18.62 -11.25 -4.80
N VAL A 2 -18.27 -10.15 -4.12
CA VAL A 2 -16.87 -9.75 -3.89
C VAL A 2 -16.20 -10.67 -2.85
N TRP A 3 -17.00 -11.51 -2.18
CA TRP A 3 -16.54 -12.53 -1.25
C TRP A 3 -16.34 -13.87 -1.95
N SER A 4 -15.14 -14.41 -1.81
CA SER A 4 -14.79 -15.82 -1.95
C SER A 4 -14.96 -16.51 -0.57
N THR A 5 -14.09 -17.44 -0.18
CA THR A 5 -14.15 -18.07 1.16
C THR A 5 -13.70 -17.08 2.26
N ASP A 6 -13.07 -15.97 1.86
CA ASP A 6 -12.45 -14.98 2.73
C ASP A 6 -12.58 -13.53 2.18
N SER A 7 -12.09 -12.53 2.93
CA SER A 7 -11.92 -11.16 2.42
C SER A 7 -10.82 -11.12 1.35
N PRO A 8 -11.01 -10.38 0.23
CA PRO A 8 -10.02 -10.30 -0.85
C PRO A 8 -8.61 -9.93 -0.36
N MET A 9 -8.54 -8.93 0.52
CA MET A 9 -7.29 -8.47 1.13
C MET A 9 -6.55 -9.61 1.84
N ARG A 10 -7.25 -10.48 2.58
CA ARG A 10 -6.61 -11.58 3.31
C ARG A 10 -6.06 -12.64 2.37
N GLU A 11 -6.80 -13.00 1.32
CA GLU A 11 -6.33 -13.96 0.32
C GLU A 11 -5.09 -13.44 -0.42
N ILE A 12 -5.11 -12.17 -0.84
CA ILE A 12 -3.99 -11.52 -1.51
C ILE A 12 -2.77 -11.47 -0.59
N VAL A 13 -2.92 -11.05 0.67
CA VAL A 13 -1.80 -10.99 1.63
C VAL A 13 -1.21 -12.38 1.91
N PHE A 14 -2.03 -13.43 1.96
CA PHE A 14 -1.53 -14.79 2.10
C PHE A 14 -0.76 -15.26 0.87
N GLU A 15 -1.24 -14.94 -0.33
CA GLU A 15 -0.51 -15.24 -1.56
C GLU A 15 0.82 -14.46 -1.63
N GLN A 16 0.80 -13.16 -1.33
CA GLN A 16 2.00 -12.32 -1.25
C GLN A 16 3.02 -12.92 -0.27
N THR A 17 2.58 -13.32 0.92
CA THR A 17 3.44 -13.95 1.93
C THR A 17 4.10 -15.22 1.39
N GLN A 18 3.32 -16.12 0.79
CA GLN A 18 3.85 -17.38 0.25
C GLN A 18 4.87 -17.14 -0.86
N ARG A 19 4.60 -16.19 -1.75
CA ARG A 19 5.49 -15.88 -2.88
C ARG A 19 6.76 -15.16 -2.44
N VAL A 20 6.67 -14.26 -1.46
CA VAL A 20 7.83 -13.62 -0.85
C VAL A 20 8.67 -14.64 -0.08
N GLN A 21 8.07 -15.55 0.69
CA GLN A 21 8.78 -16.66 1.34
C GLN A 21 9.58 -17.47 0.32
N ALA A 22 8.92 -17.96 -0.72
CA ALA A 22 9.55 -18.80 -1.74
C ALA A 22 10.69 -18.07 -2.48
N TYR A 23 10.54 -16.76 -2.72
CA TYR A 23 11.60 -15.93 -3.28
C TYR A 23 12.80 -15.87 -2.33
N LEU A 24 12.58 -15.44 -1.08
CA LEU A 24 13.67 -15.18 -0.13
C LEU A 24 14.41 -16.47 0.26
N GLU A 25 13.70 -17.58 0.48
CA GLU A 25 14.30 -18.88 0.76
C GLU A 25 15.17 -19.39 -0.38
N ARG A 26 14.84 -19.07 -1.64
CA ARG A 26 15.64 -19.48 -2.79
C ARG A 26 16.99 -18.77 -2.81
N GLU A 27 16.99 -17.47 -2.56
CA GLU A 27 18.18 -16.62 -2.64
C GLU A 27 19.05 -16.63 -1.37
N ASN A 28 18.49 -17.02 -0.21
CA ASN A 28 19.16 -16.88 1.10
C ASN A 28 19.27 -18.19 1.88
N LYS A 29 19.90 -19.21 1.29
CA LYS A 29 20.05 -20.55 1.90
C LYS A 29 20.85 -20.57 3.21
N GLN A 30 21.58 -19.51 3.51
CA GLN A 30 22.33 -19.32 4.75
C GLN A 30 21.45 -18.93 5.95
N PHE A 31 20.18 -18.58 5.73
CA PHE A 31 19.24 -18.22 6.78
C PHE A 31 18.10 -19.24 6.85
N ASP A 32 17.66 -19.55 8.08
CA ASP A 32 16.38 -20.21 8.32
C ASP A 32 15.30 -19.11 8.36
N LEU A 33 14.61 -18.90 7.23
CA LEU A 33 13.69 -17.79 7.04
C LEU A 33 12.25 -18.22 7.24
N THR A 34 11.49 -17.40 7.96
CA THR A 34 10.03 -17.52 8.07
C THR A 34 9.37 -16.18 7.82
N VAL A 35 8.54 -16.09 6.79
CA VAL A 35 7.70 -14.92 6.45
C VAL A 35 6.28 -15.21 6.91
N LEU A 36 5.74 -14.33 7.74
CA LEU A 36 4.40 -14.45 8.31
C LEU A 36 3.57 -13.22 7.94
N PRO A 37 2.29 -13.41 7.56
CA PRO A 37 1.36 -12.29 7.47
C PRO A 37 0.99 -11.84 8.88
N ALA A 38 0.77 -10.53 9.06
CA ALA A 38 0.28 -9.96 10.31
C ALA A 38 -0.64 -8.77 10.01
N MET A 39 -1.77 -8.68 10.70
CA MET A 39 -2.76 -7.62 10.56
C MET A 39 -2.87 -6.84 11.87
N THR A 40 -2.92 -5.51 11.79
CA THR A 40 -3.27 -4.67 12.95
C THR A 40 -4.71 -4.91 13.38
N TYR A 41 -5.59 -5.08 12.39
CA TYR A 41 -7.00 -5.41 12.57
C TYR A 41 -7.33 -6.59 11.67
N GLY A 42 -7.62 -7.75 12.26
CA GLY A 42 -7.92 -8.98 11.52
C GLY A 42 -7.14 -10.18 12.03
N ASN A 43 -7.15 -11.24 11.22
CA ASN A 43 -6.50 -12.51 11.52
C ASN A 43 -5.57 -12.87 10.36
N PRO A 44 -4.29 -13.23 10.59
CA PRO A 44 -3.60 -13.28 11.88
C PRO A 44 -3.30 -11.89 12.45
N GLY A 45 -3.69 -11.66 13.72
CA GLY A 45 -3.41 -10.41 14.41
C GLY A 45 -1.92 -10.29 14.78
N ILE A 46 -1.36 -9.08 14.69
CA ILE A 46 0.07 -8.85 15.00
C ILE A 46 0.46 -9.30 16.40
N ASP A 47 -0.39 -9.08 17.41
CA ASP A 47 -0.12 -9.51 18.78
C ASP A 47 0.02 -11.04 18.87
N ALA A 48 -0.85 -11.79 18.19
CA ALA A 48 -0.80 -13.25 18.15
C ALA A 48 0.44 -13.78 17.40
N VAL A 49 0.91 -13.04 16.38
CA VAL A 49 2.17 -13.36 15.70
C VAL A 49 3.36 -13.14 16.63
N LEU A 50 3.40 -12.01 17.34
CA LEU A 50 4.44 -11.67 18.30
C LEU A 50 4.48 -12.64 19.51
N GLU A 51 3.32 -13.12 19.98
CA GLU A 51 3.24 -14.17 21.00
C GLU A 51 3.86 -15.49 20.53
N LYS A 52 3.63 -15.89 19.28
CA LYS A 52 4.26 -17.08 18.69
C LYS A 52 5.78 -16.93 18.62
N LEU A 53 6.29 -15.75 18.28
CA LEU A 53 7.73 -15.46 18.29
C LEU A 53 8.34 -15.59 19.70
N ALA A 54 7.60 -15.29 20.76
CA ALA A 54 8.07 -15.50 22.13
C ALA A 54 8.25 -17.00 22.47
N THR A 55 7.42 -17.87 21.89
CA THR A 55 7.53 -19.33 22.09
C THR A 55 8.52 -20.01 21.14
N ASN A 56 8.84 -19.38 20.00
CA ASN A 56 9.82 -19.83 19.03
C ASN A 56 10.78 -18.68 18.70
N PRO A 57 11.77 -18.40 19.58
CA PRO A 57 12.60 -17.21 19.49
C PRO A 57 13.42 -17.22 18.20
N GLN A 58 13.42 -16.08 17.52
CA GLN A 58 14.22 -15.82 16.33
C GLN A 58 15.45 -15.00 16.72
N GLU A 59 16.53 -15.09 15.93
CA GLU A 59 17.72 -14.23 16.14
C GLU A 59 17.46 -12.80 15.67
N HIS A 60 16.65 -12.63 14.61
CA HIS A 60 16.32 -11.32 14.05
C HIS A 60 14.89 -11.30 13.53
N VAL A 61 14.22 -10.14 13.65
CA VAL A 61 12.87 -9.90 13.13
C VAL A 61 12.89 -8.66 12.25
N ILE A 62 12.40 -8.81 11.01
CA ILE A 62 12.19 -7.71 10.06
C ILE A 62 10.69 -7.46 9.94
N LEU A 63 10.24 -6.27 10.36
CA LEU A 63 8.87 -5.81 10.16
C LEU A 63 8.81 -5.00 8.85
N LEU A 64 8.03 -5.52 7.89
CA LEU A 64 7.66 -4.84 6.64
C LEU A 64 6.18 -4.44 6.69
N PRO A 65 5.84 -3.18 7.02
CA PRO A 65 4.50 -2.66 6.79
C PRO A 65 4.16 -2.72 5.30
N LEU A 66 2.94 -3.14 4.95
CA LEU A 66 2.47 -3.14 3.56
C LEU A 66 1.88 -1.78 3.11
N PHE A 67 2.03 -0.73 3.94
CA PHE A 67 1.66 0.64 3.61
C PHE A 67 2.88 1.37 3.05
N PRO A 68 2.89 1.77 1.76
CA PRO A 68 4.07 2.40 1.16
C PRO A 68 4.40 3.76 1.79
N GLN A 69 3.38 4.54 2.14
CA GLN A 69 3.49 5.82 2.83
C GLN A 69 3.20 5.63 4.32
N TYR A 70 4.19 5.90 5.19
CA TYR A 70 3.92 5.89 6.63
C TYR A 70 2.94 7.01 7.02
N SER A 71 2.03 6.64 7.91
CA SER A 71 1.11 7.50 8.65
C SER A 71 1.07 7.07 10.12
N ALA A 72 0.80 8.01 11.02
CA ALA A 72 0.48 7.73 12.41
C ALA A 72 -0.83 6.93 12.56
N THR A 73 -1.67 6.91 11.53
CA THR A 73 -2.96 6.19 11.54
C THR A 73 -2.90 4.79 10.95
N SER A 74 -1.81 4.39 10.29
CA SER A 74 -1.68 3.07 9.63
C SER A 74 -0.43 2.30 10.05
N THR A 75 0.74 2.90 9.86
CA THR A 75 2.03 2.25 10.13
C THR A 75 2.41 2.33 11.61
N ALA A 76 2.15 3.46 12.28
CA ALA A 76 2.52 3.62 13.70
C ALA A 76 1.89 2.58 14.65
N PRO A 77 0.64 2.09 14.47
CA PRO A 77 0.10 0.98 15.25
C PRO A 77 0.98 -0.29 15.25
N LEU A 78 1.76 -0.54 14.20
CA LEU A 78 2.71 -1.65 14.16
C LEU A 78 3.92 -1.40 15.10
N TYR A 79 4.38 -0.14 15.18
CA TYR A 79 5.39 0.27 16.16
C TYR A 79 4.84 0.14 17.58
N ASP A 80 3.58 0.52 17.82
CA ASP A 80 2.94 0.38 19.12
C ASP A 80 2.86 -1.09 19.57
N ALA A 81 2.57 -2.01 18.65
CA ALA A 81 2.57 -3.45 18.93
C ALA A 81 3.96 -3.94 19.37
N PHE A 82 5.02 -3.55 18.66
CA PHE A 82 6.39 -3.88 19.04
C PHE A 82 6.78 -3.22 20.37
N ALA A 83 6.44 -1.96 20.59
CA ALA A 83 6.74 -1.24 21.82
C ALA A 83 6.07 -1.87 23.06
N LYS A 84 4.89 -2.47 22.89
CA LYS A 84 4.20 -3.25 23.93
C LYS A 84 4.84 -4.63 24.13
N TRP A 85 5.26 -5.29 23.05
CA TRP A 85 5.81 -6.63 23.09
C TRP A 85 7.25 -6.69 23.61
N ILE A 86 8.14 -5.79 23.17
CA ILE A 86 9.57 -5.74 23.56
C ILE A 86 9.81 -5.89 25.08
N PRO A 87 9.15 -5.13 25.98
CA PRO A 87 9.41 -5.25 27.42
C PRO A 87 8.97 -6.60 28.03
N THR A 88 8.21 -7.42 27.31
CA THR A 88 7.77 -8.75 27.77
C THR A 88 8.80 -9.85 27.48
N GLN A 89 9.82 -9.57 26.65
CA GLN A 89 10.81 -10.55 26.22
C GLN A 89 12.05 -10.54 27.11
N ARG A 90 12.61 -11.73 27.37
CA ARG A 90 13.88 -11.89 28.10
C ARG A 90 15.09 -11.90 27.17
N ASN A 91 14.97 -12.57 26.03
CA ASN A 91 15.96 -12.59 24.97
C ASN A 91 15.37 -11.85 23.77
N LEU A 92 15.82 -10.62 23.52
CA LEU A 92 15.32 -9.80 22.42
C LEU A 92 16.04 -10.19 21.12
N PRO A 93 15.31 -10.41 20.02
CA PRO A 93 15.93 -10.52 18.70
C PRO A 93 16.52 -9.17 18.28
N GLY A 94 17.43 -9.19 17.31
CA GLY A 94 17.69 -8.00 16.50
C GLY A 94 16.41 -7.55 15.80
N LEU A 95 16.18 -6.23 15.73
CA LEU A 95 14.96 -5.67 15.18
C LEU A 95 15.26 -4.72 14.03
N THR A 96 14.60 -4.94 12.91
CA THR A 96 14.57 -4.01 11.78
C THR A 96 13.14 -3.67 11.46
N ILE A 97 12.81 -2.38 11.41
CA ILE A 97 11.50 -1.90 10.98
C ILE A 97 11.67 -1.06 9.73
N ILE A 98 11.08 -1.52 8.62
CA ILE A 98 11.05 -0.74 7.38
C ILE A 98 9.98 0.33 7.55
N LYS A 99 10.40 1.60 7.57
CA LYS A 99 9.50 2.71 7.90
C LYS A 99 8.45 2.95 6.80
N ASP A 100 8.91 3.04 5.55
CA ASP A 100 8.12 3.34 4.36
C ASP A 100 8.97 3.09 3.10
N TYR A 101 8.32 3.01 1.94
CA TYR A 101 8.97 2.79 0.64
C TYR A 101 8.27 3.56 -0.50
N TYR A 102 7.56 4.64 -0.15
CA TYR A 102 6.73 5.45 -1.05
C TYR A 102 7.42 5.98 -2.32
N GLN A 103 8.75 6.17 -2.27
CA GLN A 103 9.55 6.67 -3.39
C GLN A 103 10.51 5.61 -3.96
N HIS A 104 10.35 4.35 -3.56
CA HIS A 104 11.25 3.29 -4.00
C HIS A 104 11.11 3.07 -5.52
N PRO A 105 12.20 3.00 -6.31
CA PRO A 105 12.12 2.91 -7.76
C PRO A 105 11.27 1.72 -8.27
N MET A 106 11.43 0.54 -7.66
CA MET A 106 10.61 -0.63 -8.04
C MET A 106 9.12 -0.45 -7.72
N PHE A 107 8.78 0.37 -6.71
CA PHE A 107 7.39 0.64 -6.36
C PHE A 107 6.75 1.58 -7.37
N ILE A 108 7.44 2.67 -7.71
CA ILE A 108 7.00 3.60 -8.74
C ILE A 108 6.86 2.90 -10.09
N GLN A 109 7.83 2.06 -10.44
CA GLN A 109 7.81 1.30 -11.68
C GLN A 109 6.66 0.29 -11.72
N ALA A 110 6.43 -0.47 -10.64
CA ALA A 110 5.31 -1.41 -10.58
C ALA A 110 3.95 -0.72 -10.76
N LEU A 111 3.76 0.47 -10.16
CA LEU A 111 2.55 1.27 -10.36
C LEU A 111 2.42 1.79 -11.79
N ALA A 112 3.51 2.26 -12.40
CA ALA A 112 3.48 2.71 -13.78
C ALA A 112 3.15 1.56 -14.75
N GLU A 113 3.77 0.39 -14.54
CA GLU A 113 3.52 -0.82 -15.33
C GLU A 113 2.08 -1.31 -15.19
N SER A 114 1.50 -1.28 -13.99
CA SER A 114 0.09 -1.68 -13.80
C SER A 114 -0.87 -0.74 -14.53
N VAL A 115 -0.59 0.56 -14.54
CA VAL A 115 -1.37 1.55 -15.31
C VAL A 115 -1.25 1.28 -16.82
N LEU A 116 -0.04 1.05 -17.33
CA LEU A 116 0.18 0.79 -18.75
C LEU A 116 -0.49 -0.52 -19.20
N ALA A 117 -0.35 -1.59 -18.43
CA ALA A 117 -0.98 -2.88 -18.70
C ALA A 117 -2.51 -2.77 -18.71
N TYR A 118 -3.08 -2.00 -17.76
CA TYR A 118 -4.51 -1.74 -17.73
C TYR A 118 -4.98 -0.95 -18.96
N GLN A 119 -4.24 0.09 -19.35
CA GLN A 119 -4.55 0.94 -20.50
C GLN A 119 -4.39 0.22 -21.84
N GLU A 120 -3.48 -0.75 -21.95
CA GLU A 120 -3.37 -1.60 -23.14
C GLU A 120 -4.67 -2.38 -23.40
N GLN A 121 -5.34 -2.83 -22.34
CA GLN A 121 -6.57 -3.63 -22.42
C GLN A 121 -7.84 -2.76 -22.49
N HIS A 122 -7.86 -1.62 -21.81
CA HIS A 122 -9.08 -0.80 -21.61
C HIS A 122 -9.03 0.57 -22.31
N GLY A 123 -7.93 0.90 -22.97
CA GLY A 123 -7.66 2.20 -23.58
C GLY A 123 -7.09 3.23 -22.59
N LYS A 124 -6.45 4.27 -23.13
CA LYS A 124 -5.93 5.41 -22.36
C LYS A 124 -7.07 6.40 -22.02
N PRO A 125 -7.19 6.87 -20.77
CA PRO A 125 -8.19 7.86 -20.37
C PRO A 125 -7.72 9.29 -20.70
N GLU A 126 -8.62 10.27 -20.63
CA GLU A 126 -8.26 11.69 -20.65
C GLU A 126 -7.57 12.12 -19.35
N LYS A 127 -7.97 11.54 -18.21
CA LYS A 127 -7.39 11.82 -16.89
C LYS A 127 -7.05 10.54 -16.13
N LEU A 128 -5.88 10.52 -15.50
CA LEU A 128 -5.50 9.56 -14.47
C LEU A 128 -5.63 10.20 -13.08
N LEU A 129 -6.42 9.60 -12.19
CA LEU A 129 -6.54 10.05 -10.80
C LEU A 129 -5.83 9.09 -9.85
N MET A 130 -4.81 9.58 -9.15
CA MET A 130 -4.18 8.85 -8.06
C MET A 130 -4.88 9.22 -6.75
N SER A 131 -5.77 8.35 -6.28
CA SER A 131 -6.63 8.60 -5.13
C SER A 131 -6.11 7.85 -3.90
N PHE A 132 -5.76 8.58 -2.85
CA PHE A 132 -5.22 8.03 -1.59
C PHE A 132 -6.29 8.06 -0.49
N HIS A 133 -6.23 7.17 0.49
CA HIS A 133 -7.09 7.30 1.67
C HIS A 133 -6.71 8.60 2.42
N GLY A 134 -7.69 9.42 2.78
CA GLY A 134 -7.44 10.68 3.47
C GLY A 134 -7.01 10.50 4.93
N ILE A 135 -6.39 11.53 5.50
CA ILE A 135 -6.22 11.65 6.95
C ILE A 135 -6.85 12.97 7.43
N PRO A 136 -7.31 13.07 8.69
CA PRO A 136 -7.77 14.34 9.23
C PRO A 136 -6.63 15.37 9.19
N GLN A 137 -6.93 16.61 8.77
CA GLN A 137 -5.95 17.68 8.59
C GLN A 137 -5.07 17.91 9.83
N PRO A 138 -5.60 17.85 11.07
CA PRO A 138 -4.77 17.99 12.27
C PRO A 138 -3.71 16.91 12.50
N TYR A 139 -3.79 15.73 11.85
CA TYR A 139 -2.67 14.78 11.87
C TYR A 139 -1.51 15.31 11.03
N ALA A 140 -1.79 15.79 9.82
CA ALA A 140 -0.79 16.43 8.97
C ALA A 140 -0.18 17.67 9.65
N ASP A 141 -1.02 18.53 10.27
CA ASP A 141 -0.56 19.73 10.97
C ASP A 141 0.37 19.41 12.16
N LYS A 142 0.23 18.21 12.75
CA LYS A 142 1.09 17.72 13.85
C LYS A 142 2.35 17.00 13.36
N GLY A 143 2.61 16.99 12.05
CA GLY A 143 3.82 16.44 11.45
C GLY A 143 3.68 15.02 10.93
N ASP A 144 2.47 14.50 10.73
CA ASP A 144 2.27 13.26 10.00
C ASP A 144 2.71 13.44 8.52
N PRO A 145 3.71 12.71 8.02
CA PRO A 145 4.28 12.94 6.70
C PRO A 145 3.45 12.35 5.55
N TYR A 146 2.36 11.65 5.86
CA TYR A 146 1.61 10.85 4.89
C TYR A 146 1.19 11.64 3.65
N ALA A 147 0.54 12.80 3.83
CA ALA A 147 0.03 13.58 2.69
C ALA A 147 1.12 14.04 1.72
N ASP A 148 2.29 14.43 2.24
CA ASP A 148 3.43 14.83 1.41
C ASP A 148 4.04 13.63 0.67
N ARG A 149 4.07 12.47 1.31
CA ARG A 149 4.53 11.23 0.69
C ARG A 149 3.59 10.72 -0.39
N CYS A 150 2.29 10.87 -0.20
CA CYS A 150 1.30 10.61 -1.25
C CYS A 150 1.55 11.51 -2.47
N ARG A 151 1.78 12.82 -2.26
CA ARG A 151 2.11 13.77 -3.33
C ARG A 151 3.38 13.40 -4.07
N ILE A 152 4.43 12.99 -3.34
CA ILE A 152 5.69 12.52 -3.94
C ILE A 152 5.45 11.26 -4.77
N THR A 153 4.74 10.27 -4.22
CA THR A 153 4.40 9.04 -4.95
C THR A 153 3.67 9.37 -6.25
N ALA A 154 2.63 10.20 -6.18
CA ALA A 154 1.84 10.55 -7.35
C ALA A 154 2.66 11.28 -8.41
N LYS A 155 3.51 12.23 -7.99
CA LYS A 155 4.42 12.92 -8.89
C LYS A 155 5.38 11.96 -9.59
N LEU A 156 6.03 11.06 -8.85
CA LEU A 156 6.99 10.11 -9.41
C LEU A 156 6.32 9.12 -10.38
N VAL A 157 5.09 8.67 -10.09
CA VAL A 157 4.32 7.81 -11.00
C VAL A 157 3.94 8.57 -12.28
N ALA A 158 3.48 9.83 -12.16
CA ALA A 158 3.18 10.65 -13.33
C ALA A 158 4.42 10.91 -14.20
N GLU A 159 5.58 11.15 -13.58
CA GLU A 159 6.86 11.28 -14.28
C GLU A 159 7.26 10.00 -15.02
N ALA A 160 7.12 8.84 -14.36
CA ALA A 160 7.40 7.52 -14.95
C ALA A 160 6.47 7.18 -16.13
N LEU A 161 5.22 7.68 -16.09
CA LEU A 161 4.23 7.54 -17.16
C LEU A 161 4.33 8.63 -18.24
N HIS A 162 5.24 9.60 -18.09
CA HIS A 162 5.38 10.76 -18.96
C HIS A 162 4.08 11.55 -19.16
N LEU A 163 3.28 11.68 -18.10
CA LEU A 163 2.02 12.42 -18.14
C LEU A 163 2.27 13.93 -18.07
N LYS A 164 1.50 14.70 -18.84
CA LYS A 164 1.45 16.16 -18.73
C LYS A 164 0.66 16.58 -17.49
N ASP A 165 0.89 17.80 -17.01
CA ASP A 165 0.22 18.36 -15.83
C ASP A 165 -1.32 18.35 -15.93
N ASP A 166 -1.86 18.36 -17.15
CA ASP A 166 -3.29 18.28 -17.43
C ASP A 166 -3.79 16.86 -17.72
N GLU A 167 -2.98 15.82 -17.62
CA GLU A 167 -3.41 14.42 -17.81
C GLU A 167 -3.63 13.67 -16.48
N TRP A 168 -3.26 14.26 -15.34
CA TRP A 168 -3.38 13.58 -14.05
C TRP A 168 -3.71 14.51 -12.89
N ALA A 169 -4.10 13.93 -11.76
CA ALA A 169 -4.16 14.60 -10.47
C ALA A 169 -3.99 13.62 -9.32
N ILE A 170 -3.72 14.17 -8.13
CA ILE A 170 -3.80 13.47 -6.85
C ILE A 170 -5.05 13.92 -6.10
N SER A 171 -5.69 13.01 -5.37
CA SER A 171 -6.75 13.32 -4.42
C SER A 171 -6.73 12.43 -3.18
N PHE A 172 -7.56 12.79 -2.21
CA PHE A 172 -7.77 12.06 -0.96
C PHE A 172 -9.25 11.70 -0.77
N GLN A 173 -9.51 10.44 -0.49
CA GLN A 173 -10.84 9.82 -0.41
C GLN A 173 -11.21 9.43 1.03
N SER A 174 -12.36 8.77 1.23
CA SER A 174 -12.79 8.16 2.51
C SER A 174 -12.80 9.11 3.71
N ARG A 175 -13.51 10.24 3.59
CA ARG A 175 -13.58 11.26 4.65
C ARG A 175 -14.77 10.99 5.56
N PHE A 176 -14.55 11.04 6.87
CA PHE A 176 -15.59 10.81 7.87
C PHE A 176 -15.74 11.98 8.85
N GLY A 177 -16.98 12.26 9.23
CA GLY A 177 -17.31 13.29 10.22
C GLY A 177 -17.21 14.72 9.68
N LYS A 178 -17.25 15.70 10.61
CA LYS A 178 -17.29 17.14 10.28
C LYS A 178 -15.92 17.83 10.29
N GLN A 179 -14.88 17.10 10.69
CA GLN A 179 -13.53 17.66 10.77
C GLN A 179 -12.97 17.89 9.36
N GLU A 180 -12.02 18.80 9.21
CA GLU A 180 -11.31 19.00 7.95
C GLU A 180 -10.34 17.85 7.69
N TRP A 181 -10.26 17.41 6.42
CA TRP A 181 -9.37 16.37 5.94
C TRP A 181 -8.41 16.95 4.90
N VAL A 182 -7.31 16.24 4.66
CA VAL A 182 -6.35 16.64 3.62
C VAL A 182 -7.02 16.72 2.24
N LYS A 183 -6.65 17.77 1.50
CA LYS A 183 -7.19 18.11 0.18
C LYS A 183 -6.16 17.84 -0.94
N PRO A 184 -6.60 17.69 -2.20
CA PRO A 184 -7.99 17.82 -2.69
C PRO A 184 -8.83 16.56 -2.49
N TYR A 185 -10.16 16.69 -2.50
CA TYR A 185 -11.09 15.58 -2.24
C TYR A 185 -11.47 14.85 -3.53
N THR A 186 -11.44 13.52 -3.51
CA THR A 186 -11.70 12.66 -4.68
C THR A 186 -13.09 12.90 -5.30
N ASP A 187 -14.13 12.91 -4.46
CA ASP A 187 -15.51 13.14 -4.87
C ASP A 187 -15.71 14.51 -5.53
N GLN A 188 -15.17 15.57 -4.91
CA GLN A 188 -15.26 16.92 -5.44
C GLN A 188 -14.53 17.05 -6.79
N LEU A 189 -13.32 16.49 -6.89
CA LEU A 189 -12.52 16.58 -8.10
C LEU A 189 -13.19 15.85 -9.28
N LEU A 190 -13.78 14.67 -9.04
CA LEU A 190 -14.53 13.93 -10.06
C LEU A 190 -15.74 14.72 -10.55
N GLN A 191 -16.51 15.33 -9.65
CA GLN A 191 -17.64 16.19 -10.05
C GLN A 191 -17.18 17.41 -10.85
N ASP A 192 -16.05 18.01 -10.48
CA ASP A 192 -15.52 19.18 -11.17
C ASP A 192 -15.03 18.82 -12.58
N TRP A 193 -14.35 17.68 -12.75
CA TRP A 193 -13.97 17.16 -14.06
C TRP A 193 -15.18 16.80 -14.93
N ALA A 194 -16.21 16.20 -14.35
CA ALA A 194 -17.46 15.91 -15.07
C ALA A 194 -18.11 17.21 -15.60
N LYS A 195 -18.20 18.25 -14.77
CA LYS A 195 -18.72 19.58 -15.18
C LYS A 195 -17.85 20.28 -16.23
N GLN A 196 -16.54 20.02 -16.23
CA GLN A 196 -15.59 20.51 -17.23
C GLN A 196 -15.67 19.72 -18.56
N GLY A 197 -16.47 18.65 -18.60
CA GLY A 197 -16.70 17.86 -19.81
C GLY A 197 -15.69 16.74 -20.05
N VAL A 198 -14.88 16.37 -19.05
CA VAL A 198 -13.95 15.23 -19.12
C VAL A 198 -14.71 13.96 -19.47
N LYS A 199 -14.26 13.24 -20.49
CA LYS A 199 -14.95 12.08 -21.07
C LYS A 199 -14.48 10.74 -20.54
N SER A 200 -13.28 10.64 -19.99
CA SER A 200 -12.80 9.38 -19.45
C SER A 200 -11.80 9.57 -18.31
N VAL A 201 -12.03 8.84 -17.22
CA VAL A 201 -11.16 8.84 -16.04
C VAL A 201 -10.78 7.41 -15.69
N GLN A 202 -9.50 7.17 -15.42
CA GLN A 202 -9.07 5.98 -14.68
C GLN A 202 -8.55 6.39 -13.31
N VAL A 203 -8.83 5.58 -12.30
CA VAL A 203 -8.42 5.82 -10.91
C VAL A 203 -7.58 4.66 -10.40
N LEU A 204 -6.46 4.94 -9.77
CA LEU A 204 -5.69 3.96 -8.99
C LEU A 204 -5.52 4.44 -7.54
N SER A 205 -5.29 3.50 -6.63
CA SER A 205 -5.03 3.81 -5.21
C SER A 205 -3.65 3.33 -4.75
N PRO A 206 -2.60 4.18 -4.87
CA PRO A 206 -1.23 3.75 -4.59
C PRO A 206 -0.94 3.46 -3.11
N ALA A 207 -1.83 3.81 -2.19
CA ALA A 207 -1.65 3.55 -0.76
C ALA A 207 -1.99 2.10 -0.35
N PHE A 208 -2.67 1.35 -1.21
CA PHE A 208 -3.12 -0.01 -0.93
C PHE A 208 -2.25 -1.03 -1.65
N SER A 209 -1.64 -1.94 -0.89
CA SER A 209 -0.88 -3.08 -1.42
C SER A 209 -1.77 -4.20 -1.97
N ALA A 210 -3.02 -4.26 -1.51
CA ALA A 210 -4.00 -5.27 -1.86
C ALA A 210 -5.39 -4.64 -1.91
N ASP A 211 -6.20 -5.06 -2.87
CA ASP A 211 -7.60 -4.66 -2.94
C ASP A 211 -8.38 -5.17 -1.73
N CYS A 212 -9.27 -4.31 -1.24
CA CYS A 212 -10.16 -4.60 -0.13
C CYS A 212 -11.59 -4.18 -0.50
N LEU A 213 -12.54 -4.44 0.39
CA LEU A 213 -13.93 -4.07 0.13
C LEU A 213 -14.09 -2.56 -0.03
N GLU A 214 -13.32 -1.78 0.73
CA GLU A 214 -13.33 -0.32 0.64
C GLU A 214 -12.90 0.16 -0.75
N THR A 215 -11.81 -0.37 -1.31
CA THR A 215 -11.37 0.02 -2.67
C THR A 215 -12.40 -0.38 -3.72
N LEU A 216 -13.00 -1.57 -3.61
CA LEU A 216 -13.98 -2.04 -4.59
C LEU A 216 -15.33 -1.32 -4.49
N GLU A 217 -15.79 -0.97 -3.29
CA GLU A 217 -17.07 -0.29 -3.10
C GLU A 217 -16.95 1.22 -3.35
N GLU A 218 -15.99 1.89 -2.71
CA GLU A 218 -15.86 3.34 -2.84
C GLU A 218 -15.28 3.74 -4.20
N LEU A 219 -14.14 3.17 -4.58
CA LEU A 219 -13.46 3.59 -5.80
C LEU A 219 -14.10 3.00 -7.05
N ALA A 220 -14.43 1.71 -7.08
CA ALA A 220 -14.92 1.10 -8.32
C ALA A 220 -16.41 1.37 -8.58
N ILE A 221 -17.22 1.59 -7.54
CA ILE A 221 -18.68 1.77 -7.66
C ILE A 221 -19.09 3.21 -7.35
N GLN A 222 -18.93 3.69 -6.12
CA GLN A 222 -19.49 4.98 -5.71
C GLN A 222 -18.90 6.17 -6.51
N ASN A 223 -17.58 6.18 -6.69
CA ASN A 223 -16.93 7.23 -7.48
C ASN A 223 -17.25 7.17 -8.98
N ALA A 224 -17.49 5.97 -9.52
CA ALA A 224 -17.93 5.80 -10.90
C ALA A 224 -19.33 6.41 -11.10
N GLU A 225 -20.27 6.07 -10.22
CA GLU A 225 -21.63 6.61 -10.24
C GLU A 225 -21.61 8.13 -10.08
N LEU A 226 -20.80 8.65 -9.16
CA LEU A 226 -20.68 10.08 -8.92
C LEU A 226 -20.20 10.84 -10.16
N PHE A 227 -19.13 10.35 -10.82
CA PHE A 227 -18.57 10.97 -12.02
C PHE A 227 -19.59 10.97 -13.17
N GLN A 228 -20.26 9.83 -13.39
CA GLN A 228 -21.24 9.66 -14.46
C GLN A 228 -22.51 10.51 -14.23
N GLN A 229 -23.03 10.52 -13.00
CA GLN A 229 -24.21 11.34 -12.64
C GLN A 229 -23.94 12.84 -12.77
N ALA A 230 -22.70 13.28 -12.56
CA ALA A 230 -22.28 14.66 -12.76
C ALA A 230 -22.07 15.05 -14.24
N GLY A 231 -22.28 14.12 -15.18
CA GLY A 231 -22.16 14.37 -16.63
C GLY A 231 -20.82 13.93 -17.24
N GLY A 232 -19.98 13.22 -16.48
CA GLY A 232 -18.76 12.59 -16.96
C GLY A 232 -19.03 11.41 -17.88
N GLY A 233 -18.03 11.00 -18.66
CA GLY A 233 -18.13 9.83 -19.54
C GLY A 233 -17.75 8.51 -18.86
N SER A 234 -16.74 7.80 -19.38
CA SER A 234 -16.30 6.52 -18.83
C SER A 234 -15.47 6.69 -17.56
N TYR A 235 -15.60 5.73 -16.66
CA TYR A 235 -14.84 5.64 -15.42
C TYR A 235 -14.31 4.21 -15.28
N ALA A 236 -13.07 4.06 -14.83
CA ALA A 236 -12.48 2.76 -14.55
C ALA A 236 -11.59 2.81 -13.31
N TYR A 237 -11.65 1.76 -12.49
CA TYR A 237 -10.72 1.54 -11.40
C TYR A 237 -9.62 0.57 -11.86
N ILE A 238 -8.37 0.97 -11.68
CA ILE A 238 -7.17 0.15 -11.88
C ILE A 238 -6.94 -0.61 -10.56
N PRO A 239 -6.96 -1.94 -10.57
CA PRO A 239 -6.71 -2.75 -9.38
C PRO A 239 -5.42 -2.37 -8.66
N ALA A 240 -5.37 -2.62 -7.35
CA ALA A 240 -4.12 -2.52 -6.60
C ALA A 240 -3.10 -3.50 -7.17
N LEU A 241 -1.82 -3.31 -6.81
CA LEU A 241 -0.75 -4.20 -7.28
C LEU A 241 -0.96 -5.66 -6.86
N ASN A 242 -1.77 -5.92 -5.82
CA ASN A 242 -2.20 -7.25 -5.41
C ASN A 242 -1.00 -8.22 -5.37
N SER A 243 -1.12 -9.40 -5.96
CA SER A 243 -0.04 -10.37 -6.09
C SER A 243 0.71 -10.28 -7.43
N ASP A 244 0.70 -9.13 -8.10
CA ASP A 244 1.48 -8.96 -9.35
C ASP A 244 2.98 -9.22 -9.12
N GLN A 245 3.65 -9.81 -10.11
CA GLN A 245 5.05 -10.22 -9.95
C GLN A 245 5.97 -9.04 -9.59
N ALA A 246 5.79 -7.87 -10.22
CA ALA A 246 6.56 -6.67 -9.91
C ALA A 246 6.40 -6.22 -8.44
N HIS A 247 5.23 -6.47 -7.84
CA HIS A 247 4.99 -6.17 -6.44
C HIS A 247 5.65 -7.19 -5.50
N ILE A 248 5.60 -8.47 -5.84
CA ILE A 248 6.33 -9.51 -5.10
C ILE A 248 7.83 -9.22 -5.13
N ASP A 249 8.38 -8.84 -6.29
CA ASP A 249 9.79 -8.50 -6.45
C ASP A 249 10.16 -7.27 -5.62
N LEU A 250 9.29 -6.24 -5.55
CA LEU A 250 9.47 -5.11 -4.65
C LEU A 250 9.53 -5.54 -3.18
N LEU A 251 8.53 -6.28 -2.71
CA LEU A 251 8.43 -6.68 -1.30
C LEU A 251 9.63 -7.55 -0.90
N ALA A 252 10.02 -8.50 -1.75
CA ALA A 252 11.20 -9.31 -1.55
C ALA A 252 12.48 -8.47 -1.57
N GLY A 253 12.62 -7.53 -2.51
CA GLY A 253 13.78 -6.63 -2.61
C GLY A 253 13.95 -5.74 -1.37
N LEU A 254 12.86 -5.24 -0.79
CA LEU A 254 12.89 -4.47 0.46
C LEU A 254 13.40 -5.31 1.63
N VAL A 255 13.00 -6.58 1.73
CA VAL A 255 13.49 -7.50 2.76
C VAL A 255 14.93 -7.91 2.48
N GLN A 256 15.27 -8.20 1.22
CA GLN A 256 16.60 -8.63 0.79
C GLN A 256 17.67 -7.61 1.18
N ALA A 257 17.44 -6.31 0.98
CA ALA A 257 18.40 -5.28 1.38
C ALA A 257 18.75 -5.32 2.87
N ASN A 258 17.81 -5.77 3.72
CA ASN A 258 18.03 -5.94 5.15
C ASN A 258 18.71 -7.27 5.45
N LEU A 259 18.35 -8.36 4.76
CA LEU A 259 19.04 -9.65 4.87
C LEU A 259 20.52 -9.56 4.47
N ASP A 260 20.84 -8.80 3.41
CA ASP A 260 22.20 -8.55 2.97
C ASP A 260 23.03 -7.91 4.09
N ALA A 261 22.47 -6.91 4.77
CA ALA A 261 23.12 -6.30 5.93
C ALA A 261 23.34 -7.32 7.07
N LEU A 262 22.38 -8.22 7.30
CA LEU A 262 22.49 -9.26 8.33
C LEU A 262 23.58 -10.29 8.03
N THR A 263 23.93 -10.54 6.76
CA THR A 263 25.05 -11.44 6.44
C THR A 263 26.38 -10.94 7.01
N HIS A 264 26.51 -9.64 7.24
CA HIS A 264 27.71 -9.05 7.82
C HIS A 264 27.69 -8.97 9.36
N THR A 265 26.52 -9.08 9.98
CA THR A 265 26.37 -8.89 11.44
C THR A 265 25.98 -10.16 12.18
N LEU A 266 25.29 -11.09 11.54
CA LEU A 266 25.00 -12.41 12.09
C LEU A 266 26.11 -13.36 11.67
N ALA A 267 26.77 -14.00 12.64
CA ALA A 267 27.73 -15.05 12.34
C ALA A 267 26.99 -16.20 11.65
N HIS A 268 27.36 -16.50 10.39
CA HIS A 268 26.87 -17.67 9.69
C HIS A 268 27.16 -18.92 10.55
N ARG A 269 26.12 -19.71 10.86
CA ARG A 269 26.31 -21.06 11.41
C ARG A 269 26.41 -22.06 10.27
#